data_AF-A0A2D7XI42-F1
#
_entry.id   AF-A0A2D7XI42-F1
#
_cell.length_a   1.000
_cell.length_b   1.000
_cell.length_c   1.000
_cell.angle_alpha   90.00
_cell.angle_beta   90.00
_cell.angle_gamma   90.00
#
_symmetry.space_group_name_H-M   'P 1'
#
loop_
_entity.id
_entity.type
_entity.pdbx_description
1 polymer ?
#
loop_
_entity_poly.entity_id
_entity_poly.type
_entity_poly.pdbx_seq_one_letter_code
_entity_poly.pdbx_strand_id
1 'polypeptide(L)'
;LNSNVATRHILNGSLYITRTLAECLAVRTADVLKYADFADEFAMQIGKFNTAILNDIKELYIYDFGIFIELAPDEEQKAMLEQNIQMALSKQDINLEDAIDIREIHNIKMANQLLKLKRKRKQEQEQQQQMQMQQMQAQQQMEITQMKSQAEQQKVAMETESKMALEKAKAEYEVQKLTAEKELKLALMAEEFAYNMQLKGMEQSQIDAREKEKEKGKSKRISQQSTQTSKMIEQKKNDLPAIDFESNEDSLDGFDMAEFDPR
;
A
#
# COMPACT_ATOMS: atom_id res chain seq x y z
N LEU A 1 5.45 17.17 -62.31
CA LEU A 1 6.15 18.11 -61.41
C LEU A 1 7.40 18.76 -62.05
N ASN A 2 7.49 18.92 -63.38
CA ASN A 2 8.70 19.45 -64.06
C ASN A 2 8.48 20.77 -64.82
N SER A 3 7.24 21.28 -64.88
CA SER A 3 6.92 22.44 -65.72
C SER A 3 7.37 23.79 -65.12
N ASN A 4 7.48 23.91 -63.79
CA ASN A 4 7.89 25.15 -63.10
C ASN A 4 9.40 25.28 -62.87
N VAL A 5 10.16 24.19 -62.99
CA VAL A 5 11.62 24.22 -62.81
C VAL A 5 12.29 24.89 -64.01
N ALA A 6 11.84 24.56 -65.22
CA ALA A 6 12.38 25.15 -66.45
C ALA A 6 12.09 26.66 -66.55
N THR A 7 10.85 27.09 -66.27
CA THR A 7 10.49 28.51 -66.26
C THR A 7 11.24 29.30 -65.18
N ARG A 8 11.46 28.69 -64.01
CA ARG A 8 12.28 29.27 -62.95
C ARG A 8 13.75 29.42 -63.34
N HIS A 9 14.36 28.44 -64.00
CA HIS A 9 15.73 28.59 -64.49
C HIS A 9 15.87 29.70 -65.53
N ILE A 10 14.86 29.87 -66.38
CA ILE A 10 14.81 30.98 -67.35
C ILE A 10 14.69 32.33 -66.63
N LEU A 11 13.80 32.44 -65.63
CA LEU A 11 13.65 33.65 -64.83
C LEU A 11 14.93 34.00 -64.05
N ASN A 12 15.51 33.02 -63.37
CA ASN A 12 16.77 33.19 -62.63
C ASN A 12 17.93 33.57 -63.55
N GLY A 13 18.01 32.96 -64.73
CA GLY A 13 18.98 33.33 -65.76
C GLY A 13 18.79 34.77 -66.24
N SER A 14 17.54 35.18 -66.48
CA SER A 14 17.21 36.56 -66.86
C SER A 14 17.58 37.57 -65.78
N LEU A 15 17.29 37.28 -64.51
CA LEU A 15 17.66 38.13 -63.37
C LEU A 15 19.18 38.22 -63.21
N TYR A 16 19.90 37.10 -63.35
CA TYR A 16 21.36 37.07 -63.29
C TYR A 16 22.02 37.87 -64.42
N ILE A 17 21.54 37.70 -65.66
CA ILE A 17 22.05 38.44 -66.82
C ILE A 17 21.75 39.93 -66.66
N THR A 18 20.53 40.30 -66.26
CA THR A 18 20.14 41.70 -66.04
C THR A 18 21.00 42.36 -64.96
N ARG A 19 21.22 41.67 -63.84
CA ARG A 19 22.09 42.13 -62.77
C ARG A 19 23.53 42.33 -63.25
N THR A 20 24.09 41.33 -63.93
CA THR A 20 25.47 41.38 -64.43
C THR A 20 25.64 42.51 -65.45
N LEU A 21 24.66 42.70 -66.35
CA LEU A 21 24.67 43.80 -67.31
C LEU A 21 24.56 45.17 -66.62
N ALA A 22 23.69 45.31 -65.62
CA ALA A 22 23.55 46.54 -64.85
C ALA A 22 24.83 46.89 -64.09
N GLU A 23 25.48 45.91 -63.45
CA GLU A 23 26.78 46.08 -62.78
C GLU A 23 27.87 46.51 -63.78
N CYS A 24 27.97 45.82 -64.92
CA CYS A 24 28.91 46.16 -65.98
C CYS A 24 28.68 47.57 -66.55
N LEU A 25 27.43 47.94 -66.80
CA LEU A 25 27.07 49.28 -67.29
C LEU A 25 27.42 50.34 -66.25
N ALA A 26 27.09 50.13 -64.97
CA ALA A 26 27.41 51.06 -63.90
C ALA A 26 28.93 51.30 -63.78
N VAL A 27 29.74 50.24 -63.79
CA VAL A 27 31.21 50.35 -63.73
C VAL A 27 31.75 51.08 -64.97
N ARG A 28 31.23 50.76 -66.17
CA ARG A 28 31.69 51.40 -67.42
C ARG A 28 31.31 52.87 -67.49
N THR A 29 30.09 53.22 -67.08
CA THR A 29 29.65 54.62 -66.98
C THR A 29 30.52 55.37 -65.96
N ALA A 30 30.84 54.76 -64.81
CA ALA A 30 31.73 55.36 -63.82
C ALA A 30 33.16 55.57 -64.35
N ASP A 31 33.71 54.60 -65.08
CA ASP A 31 35.05 54.71 -65.69
C ASP A 31 35.11 55.81 -66.76
N VAL A 32 34.09 55.89 -67.64
CA VAL A 32 34.00 56.95 -68.66
C VAL A 32 33.91 58.32 -68.00
N LEU A 33 33.07 58.48 -66.97
CA LEU A 33 32.94 59.75 -66.25
C LEU A 33 34.22 60.15 -65.48
N LYS A 34 35.10 59.20 -65.14
CA LYS A 34 36.31 59.46 -64.36
C LYS A 34 37.57 59.66 -65.21
N TYR A 35 37.71 58.94 -66.32
CA TYR A 35 38.98 58.86 -67.06
C TYR A 35 38.88 59.28 -68.53
N ALA A 36 37.69 59.50 -69.09
CA ALA A 36 37.57 59.85 -70.51
C ALA A 36 37.69 61.37 -70.73
N ASP A 37 38.41 61.75 -71.80
CA ASP A 37 38.59 63.16 -72.21
C ASP A 37 37.28 63.84 -72.64
N PHE A 38 36.24 63.04 -72.92
CA PHE A 38 34.90 63.49 -73.34
C PHE A 38 33.84 63.32 -72.25
N ALA A 39 34.24 63.18 -70.98
CA ALA A 39 33.32 62.96 -69.85
C ALA A 39 32.20 64.01 -69.78
N ASP A 40 32.49 65.29 -70.05
CA ASP A 40 31.52 66.39 -70.03
C ASP A 40 30.49 66.30 -71.17
N GLU A 41 30.93 65.93 -72.38
CA GLU A 41 30.04 65.71 -73.53
C GLU A 41 29.13 64.49 -73.30
N PHE A 42 29.69 63.41 -72.74
CA PHE A 42 28.96 62.21 -72.37
C PHE A 42 27.92 62.49 -71.27
N ALA A 43 28.29 63.27 -70.25
CA ALA A 43 27.39 63.71 -69.20
C ALA A 43 26.26 64.59 -69.72
N MET A 44 26.52 65.41 -70.74
CA MET A 44 25.51 66.24 -71.40
C MET A 44 24.52 65.39 -72.21
N GLN A 45 25.00 64.36 -72.91
CA GLN A 45 24.16 63.46 -73.73
C GLN A 45 23.24 62.56 -72.89
N ILE A 46 23.68 62.11 -71.71
CA ILE A 46 22.86 61.29 -70.78
C ILE A 46 21.85 62.15 -69.99
N GLY A 47 22.04 63.47 -70.00
CA GLY A 47 21.18 64.45 -69.36
C GLY A 47 21.84 65.06 -68.12
N LYS A 48 22.14 66.36 -68.19
CA LYS A 48 22.82 67.15 -67.15
C LYS A 48 22.16 67.07 -65.76
N PHE A 49 20.85 66.86 -65.71
CA PHE A 49 20.11 66.70 -64.44
C PHE A 49 20.39 65.37 -63.74
N ASN A 50 20.51 64.26 -64.49
CA ASN A 50 20.82 62.95 -63.91
C ASN A 50 22.28 62.88 -63.44
N THR A 51 23.19 63.57 -64.13
CA THR A 51 24.62 63.60 -63.77
C THR A 51 24.93 64.57 -62.61
N ALA A 52 24.15 65.65 -62.46
CA ALA A 52 24.19 66.47 -61.26
C ALA A 52 23.81 65.67 -60.00
N ILE A 53 22.74 64.87 -60.08
CA ILE A 53 22.32 63.96 -59.00
C ILE A 53 23.43 62.95 -58.68
N LEU A 54 24.13 62.40 -59.68
CA LEU A 54 25.24 61.47 -59.46
C LEU A 54 26.46 62.14 -58.79
N ASN A 55 26.73 63.41 -59.08
CA ASN A 55 27.79 64.17 -58.40
C ASN A 55 27.43 64.46 -56.94
N ASP A 56 26.17 64.76 -56.65
CA ASP A 56 25.67 64.98 -55.28
C ASP A 56 25.66 63.67 -54.47
N ILE A 57 25.44 62.53 -55.14
CA ILE A 57 25.42 61.19 -54.53
C ILE A 57 26.84 60.59 -54.38
N LYS A 58 27.86 61.15 -55.05
CA LYS A 58 29.23 60.62 -55.06
C LYS A 58 29.86 60.51 -53.66
N GLU A 59 29.45 61.35 -52.73
CA GLU A 59 29.93 61.36 -51.33
C GLU A 59 29.06 60.53 -50.38
N LEU A 60 27.91 60.02 -50.83
CA LEU A 60 27.05 59.14 -50.04
C LEU A 60 27.50 57.69 -50.21
N TYR A 61 27.80 57.03 -49.08
CA TYR A 61 28.09 55.60 -49.10
C TYR A 61 26.80 54.84 -49.48
N ILE A 62 26.94 53.76 -50.24
CA ILE A 62 25.82 52.86 -50.61
C ILE A 62 25.03 52.39 -49.36
N TYR A 63 25.65 52.40 -48.18
CA TYR A 63 25.03 52.07 -46.90
C TYR A 63 24.04 53.13 -46.36
N ASP A 64 24.13 54.38 -46.83
CA ASP A 64 23.22 55.48 -46.46
C ASP A 64 21.92 55.48 -47.27
N PHE A 65 21.92 54.81 -48.42
CA PHE A 65 20.69 54.46 -49.11
C PHE A 65 20.09 53.25 -48.42
N GLY A 66 19.06 53.46 -47.60
CA GLY A 66 18.19 52.41 -47.03
C GLY A 66 17.40 51.62 -48.08
N ILE A 67 17.97 51.37 -49.25
CA ILE A 67 17.42 50.54 -50.31
C ILE A 67 17.85 49.11 -50.03
N PHE A 68 17.06 48.44 -49.18
CA PHE A 68 17.13 46.99 -49.05
C PHE A 68 16.44 46.39 -50.28
N ILE A 69 17.22 45.71 -51.14
CA ILE A 69 16.62 44.84 -52.16
C ILE A 69 16.15 43.59 -51.43
N GLU A 70 14.94 43.66 -50.87
CA GLU A 70 14.25 42.49 -50.35
C GLU A 70 13.75 41.68 -51.54
N LEU A 71 14.42 40.56 -51.82
CA LEU A 71 13.85 39.56 -52.71
C LEU A 71 12.55 39.08 -52.04
N ALA A 72 11.40 39.42 -52.62
CA ALA A 72 10.13 38.92 -52.15
C ALA A 72 10.26 37.39 -51.98
N PRO A 73 9.90 36.83 -50.82
CA PRO A 73 10.18 35.43 -50.56
C PRO A 73 9.47 34.55 -51.58
N ASP A 74 10.23 33.71 -52.29
CA ASP A 74 9.71 32.74 -53.27
C ASP A 74 8.53 31.96 -52.66
N GLU A 75 7.46 31.77 -53.43
CA GLU A 75 6.24 31.06 -52.98
C GLU A 75 6.55 29.67 -52.40
N GLU A 76 7.56 28.98 -52.93
CA GLU A 76 8.03 27.69 -52.41
C GLU A 76 8.60 27.80 -50.98
N GLN A 77 9.36 28.85 -50.67
CA GLN A 77 9.95 29.02 -49.35
C GLN A 77 8.88 29.40 -48.31
N LYS A 78 7.88 30.18 -48.71
CA LYS A 78 6.69 30.45 -47.88
C LYS A 78 5.89 29.18 -47.63
N ALA A 79 5.69 28.34 -48.65
CA ALA A 79 5.02 27.05 -48.50
C ALA A 79 5.77 26.11 -47.53
N MET A 80 7.11 26.08 -47.59
CA MET A 80 7.91 25.31 -46.62
C MET A 80 7.79 25.85 -45.20
N LEU A 81 7.81 27.17 -45.01
CA LEU A 81 7.60 27.79 -43.69
C LEU A 81 6.21 27.44 -43.15
N GLU A 82 5.17 27.55 -43.97
CA GLU A 82 3.81 27.23 -43.58
C GLU A 82 3.63 25.75 -43.22
N GLN A 83 4.25 24.84 -43.98
CA GLN A 83 4.30 23.42 -43.64
C GLN A 83 4.97 23.18 -42.28
N ASN A 84 6.08 23.87 -41.99
CA ASN A 84 6.78 23.76 -40.71
C ASN A 84 5.95 24.30 -39.55
N ILE A 85 5.23 25.41 -39.75
CA ILE A 85 4.31 25.98 -38.76
C ILE A 85 3.17 25.00 -38.48
N GLN A 86 2.55 24.43 -39.52
CA GLN A 86 1.46 23.45 -39.36
C GLN A 86 1.92 22.17 -38.66
N MET A 87 3.13 21.68 -38.98
CA MET A 87 3.71 20.54 -38.28
C MET A 87 4.03 20.86 -36.81
N ALA A 88 4.48 22.08 -36.50
CA ALA A 88 4.73 22.49 -35.12
C ALA A 88 3.43 22.67 -34.33
N LEU A 89 2.37 23.20 -34.96
CA LEU A 89 1.03 23.28 -34.37
C LEU A 89 0.43 21.90 -34.11
N SER A 90 0.56 20.96 -35.05
CA SER A 90 -0.01 19.62 -34.90
C SER A 90 0.68 18.82 -33.79
N LYS A 91 1.98 19.00 -33.60
CA LYS A 91 2.74 18.45 -32.47
C LYS A 91 2.53 19.20 -31.15
N GLN A 92 1.77 20.30 -31.18
CA GLN A 92 1.61 21.24 -30.06
C GLN A 92 2.93 21.86 -29.58
N ASP A 93 3.98 21.89 -30.40
CA ASP A 93 5.25 22.53 -30.02
C ASP A 93 5.15 24.08 -29.95
N ILE A 94 4.12 24.66 -30.57
CA ILE A 94 3.80 26.10 -30.55
C ILE A 94 2.30 26.33 -30.37
N ASN A 95 1.92 27.54 -29.95
CA ASN A 95 0.50 27.94 -29.86
C ASN A 95 0.03 28.63 -31.14
N LEU A 96 -1.29 28.78 -31.30
CA LEU A 96 -1.89 29.43 -32.46
C LEU A 96 -1.44 30.90 -32.60
N GLU A 97 -1.33 31.61 -31.49
CA GLU A 97 -0.85 33.00 -31.44
C GLU A 97 0.59 33.10 -31.98
N ASP A 98 1.48 32.22 -31.53
CA ASP A 98 2.87 32.18 -32.02
C ASP A 98 2.95 31.90 -33.52
N ALA A 99 2.03 31.07 -34.05
CA ALA A 99 1.97 30.80 -35.47
C ALA A 99 1.52 32.04 -36.28
N ILE A 100 0.65 32.88 -35.73
CA ILE A 100 0.25 34.15 -36.35
C ILE A 100 1.45 35.11 -36.37
N ASP A 101 2.15 35.27 -35.23
CA ASP A 101 3.35 36.12 -35.13
C ASP A 101 4.43 35.72 -36.15
N ILE A 102 4.65 34.41 -36.34
CA ILE A 102 5.66 33.91 -37.27
C ILE A 102 5.25 34.14 -38.73
N ARG A 103 3.94 34.08 -39.05
CA ARG A 103 3.42 34.35 -40.40
C ARG A 103 3.52 35.83 -40.80
N GLU A 104 3.48 36.74 -39.84
CA GLU A 104 3.60 38.18 -40.08
C GLU A 104 5.03 38.60 -40.46
N ILE A 105 6.03 37.79 -40.09
CA ILE A 105 7.44 38.08 -40.39
C ILE A 105 7.74 37.83 -41.87
N HIS A 106 8.13 38.89 -42.56
CA HIS A 106 8.44 38.86 -44.00
C HIS A 106 9.77 38.15 -44.29
N ASN A 107 10.73 38.20 -43.37
CA ASN A 107 12.02 37.53 -43.51
C ASN A 107 11.92 36.06 -43.05
N ILE A 108 11.92 35.12 -43.99
CA ILE A 108 11.81 33.67 -43.74
C ILE A 108 12.88 33.15 -42.77
N LYS A 109 14.11 33.67 -42.81
CA LYS A 109 15.18 33.22 -41.90
C LYS A 109 14.86 33.63 -40.46
N MET A 110 14.38 34.85 -40.28
CA MET A 110 13.97 35.37 -38.98
C MET A 110 12.73 34.63 -38.45
N ALA A 111 11.75 34.36 -39.32
CA ALA A 111 10.57 33.56 -38.97
C ALA A 111 10.95 32.15 -38.48
N ASN A 112 11.88 31.48 -39.16
CA ASN A 112 12.39 30.16 -38.75
C ASN A 112 13.18 30.21 -37.43
N GLN A 113 13.94 31.28 -37.18
CA GLN A 113 14.64 31.45 -35.90
C GLN A 113 13.65 31.67 -34.76
N LEU A 114 12.62 32.49 -34.97
CA LEU A 114 11.57 32.70 -33.99
C LEU A 114 10.81 31.39 -33.70
N LEU A 115 10.47 30.62 -34.74
CA LEU A 115 9.86 29.30 -34.60
C LEU A 115 10.70 28.40 -33.69
N LYS A 116 12.02 28.31 -33.92
CA LYS A 116 12.93 27.50 -33.07
C LYS A 116 12.95 27.98 -31.62
N LEU A 117 13.00 29.30 -31.40
CA LEU A 117 13.05 29.89 -30.07
C LEU A 117 11.76 29.62 -29.28
N LYS A 118 10.59 29.78 -29.92
CA LYS A 118 9.29 29.51 -29.30
C LYS A 118 9.15 28.04 -28.92
N ARG A 119 9.53 27.12 -29.80
CA ARG A 119 9.55 25.66 -29.51
C ARG A 119 10.41 25.33 -28.30
N LYS A 120 11.63 25.87 -28.25
CA LYS A 120 12.56 25.64 -27.13
C LYS A 120 11.99 26.17 -25.81
N ARG A 121 11.43 27.39 -25.81
CA ARG A 121 10.81 27.98 -24.61
C ARG A 121 9.63 27.15 -24.11
N LYS A 122 8.78 26.65 -25.01
CA LYS A 122 7.65 25.80 -24.61
C LYS A 122 8.13 24.49 -24.00
N GLN A 123 9.11 23.83 -24.62
CA GLN A 123 9.71 22.61 -24.09
C GLN A 123 10.35 22.82 -22.70
N GLU A 124 11.03 23.95 -22.49
CA GLU A 124 11.60 24.31 -21.19
C GLU A 124 10.50 24.54 -20.13
N GLN A 125 9.42 25.23 -20.49
CA GLN A 125 8.27 25.43 -19.60
C GLN A 125 7.58 24.12 -19.23
N GLU A 126 7.34 23.24 -20.20
CA GLU A 126 6.75 21.92 -19.96
C GLU A 126 7.65 21.06 -19.08
N GLN A 127 8.97 21.06 -19.33
CA GLN A 127 9.94 20.36 -18.47
C GLN A 127 9.94 20.91 -17.05
N GLN A 128 9.87 22.24 -16.89
CA GLN A 128 9.84 22.88 -15.58
C GLN A 128 8.53 22.57 -14.84
N GLN A 129 7.38 22.59 -15.53
CA GLN A 129 6.10 22.20 -14.96
C GLN A 129 6.08 20.72 -14.56
N GLN A 130 6.62 19.84 -15.40
CA GLN A 130 6.74 18.41 -15.09
C GLN A 130 7.63 18.18 -13.86
N MET A 131 8.76 18.88 -13.78
CA MET A 131 9.65 18.83 -12.62
C MET A 131 8.96 19.34 -11.35
N GLN A 132 8.22 20.45 -11.43
CA GLN A 132 7.44 20.97 -10.30
C GLN A 132 6.33 20.03 -9.86
N MET A 133 5.59 19.44 -10.81
CA MET A 133 4.57 18.42 -10.51
C MET A 133 5.19 17.19 -9.84
N GLN A 134 6.33 16.72 -10.36
CA GLN A 134 7.03 15.58 -9.77
C GLN A 134 7.55 15.90 -8.36
N GLN A 135 8.08 17.10 -8.14
CA GLN A 135 8.53 17.55 -6.82
C GLN A 135 7.37 17.65 -5.84
N MET A 136 6.23 18.22 -6.28
CA MET A 136 5.02 18.31 -5.47
C MET A 136 4.45 16.92 -5.14
N GLN A 137 4.42 16.02 -6.13
CA GLN A 137 3.98 14.64 -5.92
C GLN A 137 4.92 13.89 -4.96
N ALA A 138 6.22 14.12 -5.05
CA ALA A 138 7.20 13.55 -4.11
C ALA A 138 7.01 14.08 -2.68
N GLN A 139 6.76 15.38 -2.52
CA GLN A 139 6.44 15.99 -1.22
C GLN A 139 5.14 15.42 -0.65
N GLN A 140 4.08 15.34 -1.46
CA GLN A 140 2.80 14.77 -1.04
C GLN A 140 2.94 13.28 -0.66
N GLN A 141 3.73 12.52 -1.42
CA GLN A 141 4.00 11.12 -1.10
C GLN A 141 4.78 10.98 0.21
N MET A 142 5.71 11.89 0.50
CA MET A 142 6.45 11.92 1.76
C MET A 142 5.50 12.23 2.93
N GLU A 143 4.63 13.24 2.82
CA GLU A 143 3.62 13.56 3.84
C GLU A 143 2.64 12.40 4.08
N ILE A 144 2.16 11.76 3.01
CA ILE A 144 1.29 10.57 3.11
C ILE A 144 2.03 9.45 3.83
N THR A 145 3.32 9.25 3.55
CA THR A 145 4.12 8.19 4.20
C THR A 145 4.32 8.51 5.69
N GLN A 146 4.56 9.77 6.04
CA GLN A 146 4.70 10.20 7.43
C GLN A 146 3.38 10.06 8.20
N MET A 147 2.26 10.47 7.61
CA MET A 147 0.93 10.28 8.20
C MET A 147 0.58 8.80 8.35
N LYS A 148 0.89 7.96 7.34
CA LYS A 148 0.70 6.51 7.43
C LYS A 148 1.53 5.91 8.55
N SER A 149 2.78 6.33 8.70
CA SER A 149 3.64 5.86 9.80
C SER A 149 3.08 6.24 11.17
N GLN A 150 2.59 7.47 11.33
CA GLN A 150 1.92 7.91 12.58
C GLN A 150 0.62 7.13 12.83
N ALA A 151 -0.19 6.91 11.80
CA ALA A 151 -1.42 6.12 11.91
C ALA A 151 -1.13 4.64 12.24
N GLU A 152 -0.09 4.06 11.66
CA GLU A 152 0.37 2.70 11.98
C GLU A 152 0.87 2.62 13.43
N GLN A 153 1.63 3.61 13.90
CA GLN A 153 2.06 3.67 15.30
C GLN A 153 0.86 3.75 16.26
N GLN A 154 -0.14 4.59 15.95
CA GLN A 154 -1.36 4.70 16.73
C GLN A 154 -2.16 3.38 16.71
N LYS A 155 -2.26 2.74 15.54
CA LYS A 155 -2.91 1.44 15.40
C LYS A 155 -2.21 0.35 16.20
N VAL A 156 -0.88 0.28 16.15
CA VAL A 156 -0.08 -0.65 16.95
C VAL A 156 -0.29 -0.40 18.44
N ALA A 157 -0.28 0.86 18.89
CA ALA A 157 -0.55 1.19 20.28
C ALA A 157 -1.94 0.70 20.74
N MET A 158 -2.98 0.95 19.95
CA MET A 158 -4.34 0.45 20.22
C MET A 158 -4.43 -1.08 20.19
N GLU A 159 -3.77 -1.74 19.25
CA GLU A 159 -3.71 -3.21 19.18
C GLU A 159 -2.99 -3.79 20.39
N THR A 160 -1.90 -3.18 20.85
CA THR A 160 -1.17 -3.61 22.06
C THR A 160 -2.03 -3.42 23.30
N GLU A 161 -2.72 -2.29 23.44
CA GLU A 161 -3.64 -2.05 24.55
C GLU A 161 -4.80 -3.05 24.56
N SER A 162 -5.40 -3.32 23.39
CA SER A 162 -6.45 -4.33 23.23
C SER A 162 -5.96 -5.74 23.57
N LYS A 163 -4.75 -6.13 23.11
CA LYS A 163 -4.12 -7.41 23.48
C LYS A 163 -3.86 -7.49 24.98
N MET A 164 -3.37 -6.43 25.62
CA MET A 164 -3.19 -6.41 27.08
C MET A 164 -4.51 -6.55 27.83
N ALA A 165 -5.58 -5.88 27.37
CA ALA A 165 -6.91 -6.03 27.96
C ALA A 165 -7.43 -7.46 27.82
N LEU A 166 -7.23 -8.08 26.65
CA LEU A 166 -7.56 -9.48 26.42
C LEU A 166 -6.77 -10.44 27.32
N GLU A 167 -5.46 -10.25 27.45
CA GLU A 167 -4.62 -11.08 28.33
C GLU A 167 -4.99 -10.90 29.81
N LYS A 168 -5.30 -9.67 30.25
CA LYS A 168 -5.84 -9.43 31.60
C LYS A 168 -7.17 -10.17 31.80
N ALA A 169 -8.10 -10.06 30.86
CA ALA A 169 -9.39 -10.73 30.93
C ALA A 169 -9.24 -12.26 30.95
N LYS A 170 -8.30 -12.82 30.16
CA LYS A 170 -7.97 -14.26 30.21
C LYS A 170 -7.41 -14.67 31.56
N ALA A 171 -6.46 -13.91 32.11
CA ALA A 171 -5.88 -14.20 33.42
C ALA A 171 -6.95 -14.14 34.53
N GLU A 172 -7.82 -13.13 34.51
CA GLU A 172 -8.95 -13.02 35.43
C GLU A 172 -9.93 -14.20 35.28
N TYR A 173 -10.22 -14.61 34.05
CA TYR A 173 -11.04 -15.78 33.77
C TYR A 173 -10.41 -17.09 34.26
N GLU A 174 -9.09 -17.27 34.06
CA GLU A 174 -8.36 -18.41 34.60
C GLU A 174 -8.37 -18.44 36.12
N VAL A 175 -8.21 -17.28 36.78
CA VAL A 175 -8.34 -17.16 38.23
C VAL A 175 -9.74 -17.56 38.68
N GLN A 176 -10.80 -17.06 38.02
CA GLN A 176 -12.19 -17.43 38.32
C GLN A 176 -12.44 -18.93 38.14
N LYS A 177 -11.87 -19.53 37.09
CA LYS A 177 -11.96 -20.97 36.86
C LYS A 177 -11.26 -21.75 37.96
N LEU A 178 -10.05 -21.36 38.36
CA LEU A 178 -9.30 -22.00 39.43
C LEU A 178 -9.98 -21.84 40.80
N THR A 179 -10.61 -20.69 41.07
CA THR A 179 -11.40 -20.51 42.30
C THR A 179 -12.62 -21.40 42.31
N ALA A 180 -13.35 -21.51 41.19
CA ALA A 180 -14.49 -22.41 41.07
C ALA A 180 -14.05 -23.89 41.20
N GLU A 181 -12.94 -24.28 40.57
CA GLU A 181 -12.38 -25.63 40.72
C GLU A 181 -11.95 -25.92 42.17
N LYS A 182 -11.38 -24.94 42.87
CA LYS A 182 -11.02 -25.08 44.28
C LYS A 182 -12.25 -25.26 45.17
N GLU A 183 -13.30 -24.46 44.97
CA GLU A 183 -14.57 -24.58 45.70
C GLU A 183 -15.22 -25.94 45.45
N LEU A 184 -15.26 -26.39 44.20
CA LEU A 184 -15.82 -27.68 43.83
C LEU A 184 -15.00 -28.84 44.42
N LYS A 185 -13.66 -28.73 44.46
CA LYS A 185 -12.79 -29.70 45.17
C LYS A 185 -13.02 -29.71 46.68
N LEU A 186 -13.23 -28.56 47.31
CA LEU A 186 -13.55 -28.49 48.73
C LEU A 186 -14.89 -29.16 49.03
N ALA A 187 -15.90 -28.94 48.17
CA ALA A 187 -17.20 -29.60 48.29
C ALA A 187 -17.08 -31.12 48.14
N LEU A 188 -16.37 -31.60 47.10
CA LEU A 188 -16.12 -33.03 46.90
C LEU A 188 -15.36 -33.65 48.08
N MET A 189 -14.32 -32.99 48.60
CA MET A 189 -13.57 -33.50 49.74
C MET A 189 -14.42 -33.57 51.02
N ALA A 190 -15.32 -32.61 51.23
CA ALA A 190 -16.25 -32.63 52.35
C ALA A 190 -17.26 -33.79 52.22
N GLU A 191 -17.76 -34.05 51.01
CA GLU A 191 -18.67 -35.16 50.74
C GLU A 191 -17.96 -36.52 50.89
N GLU A 192 -16.75 -36.68 50.34
CA GLU A 192 -15.91 -37.86 50.53
C GLU A 192 -15.59 -38.10 52.01
N PHE A 193 -15.31 -37.05 52.77
CA PHE A 193 -15.07 -37.16 54.21
C PHE A 193 -16.32 -37.62 54.95
N ALA A 194 -17.50 -37.09 54.60
CA ALA A 194 -18.78 -37.51 55.18
C ALA A 194 -19.08 -38.98 54.88
N TYR A 195 -18.93 -39.42 53.62
CA TYR A 195 -19.09 -40.83 53.26
C TYR A 195 -18.10 -41.73 53.98
N ASN A 196 -16.82 -41.33 54.09
CA ASN A 196 -15.82 -42.09 54.84
C ASN A 196 -16.16 -42.19 56.33
N MET A 197 -16.71 -41.15 56.94
CA MET A 197 -17.15 -41.18 58.34
C MET A 197 -18.34 -42.14 58.52
N GLN A 198 -19.31 -42.12 57.61
CA GLN A 198 -20.45 -43.02 57.62
C GLN A 198 -20.01 -44.48 57.44
N LEU A 199 -19.14 -44.76 56.47
CA LEU A 199 -18.58 -46.08 56.23
C LEU A 199 -17.83 -46.60 57.45
N LYS A 200 -16.93 -45.78 58.04
CA LYS A 200 -16.24 -46.16 59.28
C LYS A 200 -17.19 -46.39 60.44
N GLY A 201 -18.25 -45.59 60.57
CA GLY A 201 -19.28 -45.80 61.59
C GLY A 201 -20.04 -47.13 61.41
N MET A 202 -20.34 -47.50 60.17
CA MET A 202 -20.94 -48.80 59.83
C MET A 202 -19.98 -49.97 60.07
N GLU A 203 -18.72 -49.86 59.65
CA GLU A 203 -17.68 -50.86 59.89
C GLU A 203 -17.47 -51.08 61.39
N GLN A 204 -17.35 -49.99 62.17
CA GLN A 204 -17.22 -50.08 63.62
C GLN A 204 -18.47 -50.72 64.25
N SER A 205 -19.67 -50.37 63.79
CA SER A 205 -20.92 -50.98 64.27
C SER A 205 -20.98 -52.49 63.97
N GLN A 206 -20.49 -52.92 62.81
CA GLN A 206 -20.40 -54.34 62.46
C GLN A 206 -19.35 -55.07 63.31
N ILE A 207 -18.19 -54.44 63.57
CA ILE A 207 -17.16 -55.00 64.45
C ILE A 207 -17.70 -55.11 65.88
N ASP A 208 -18.34 -54.06 66.39
CA ASP A 208 -18.95 -54.05 67.73
C ASP A 208 -20.05 -55.10 67.86
N ALA A 209 -20.88 -55.28 66.83
CA ALA A 209 -21.89 -56.35 66.79
C ALA A 209 -21.23 -57.73 66.85
N ARG A 210 -20.19 -57.96 66.03
CA ARG A 210 -19.44 -59.22 66.00
C ARG A 210 -18.75 -59.51 67.35
N GLU A 211 -18.14 -58.51 67.98
CA GLU A 211 -17.50 -58.67 69.29
C GLU A 211 -18.55 -58.93 70.39
N LYS A 212 -19.68 -58.22 70.39
CA LYS A 212 -20.81 -58.50 71.31
C LYS A 212 -21.35 -59.91 71.13
N GLU A 213 -21.47 -60.42 69.91
CA GLU A 213 -21.90 -61.80 69.67
C GLU A 213 -20.86 -62.82 70.17
N LYS A 214 -19.58 -62.58 69.90
CA LYS A 214 -18.50 -63.43 70.45
C LYS A 214 -18.50 -63.43 71.97
N GLU A 215 -18.71 -62.28 72.60
CA GLU A 215 -18.70 -62.12 74.05
C GLU A 215 -19.94 -62.78 74.70
N LYS A 216 -21.13 -62.60 74.10
CA LYS A 216 -22.34 -63.37 74.47
C LYS A 216 -22.10 -64.88 74.32
N GLY A 217 -21.49 -65.32 73.23
CA GLY A 217 -21.13 -66.73 73.00
C GLY A 217 -20.15 -67.27 74.04
N LYS A 218 -19.13 -66.49 74.42
CA LYS A 218 -18.20 -66.81 75.52
C LYS A 218 -18.94 -66.90 76.86
N SER A 219 -19.78 -65.93 77.19
CA SER A 219 -20.58 -65.94 78.42
C SER A 219 -21.48 -67.17 78.50
N LYS A 220 -22.13 -67.55 77.38
CA LYS A 220 -22.97 -68.75 77.30
C LYS A 220 -22.14 -70.03 77.53
N ARG A 221 -20.95 -70.13 76.92
CA ARG A 221 -20.02 -71.25 77.16
C ARG A 221 -19.55 -71.34 78.60
N ILE A 222 -19.17 -70.23 79.23
CA ILE A 222 -18.76 -70.19 80.64
C ILE A 222 -19.93 -70.61 81.53
N SER A 223 -21.13 -70.08 81.29
CA SER A 223 -22.33 -70.45 82.05
C SER A 223 -22.66 -71.94 81.92
N GLN A 224 -22.59 -72.50 80.70
CA GLN A 224 -22.78 -73.93 80.46
C GLN A 224 -21.71 -74.76 81.19
N GLN A 225 -20.43 -74.38 81.07
CA GLN A 225 -19.32 -75.04 81.75
C GLN A 225 -19.46 -74.99 83.28
N SER A 226 -19.83 -73.85 83.87
CA SER A 226 -20.09 -73.71 85.30
C SER A 226 -21.26 -74.57 85.76
N THR A 227 -22.34 -74.63 84.97
CA THR A 227 -23.51 -75.47 85.27
C THR A 227 -23.15 -76.96 85.21
N GLN A 228 -22.42 -77.39 84.18
CA GLN A 228 -21.94 -78.77 84.03
C GLN A 228 -20.95 -79.15 85.14
N THR A 229 -20.05 -78.23 85.52
CA THR A 229 -19.10 -78.44 86.63
C THR A 229 -19.84 -78.59 87.96
N SER A 230 -20.85 -77.75 88.23
CA SER A 230 -21.69 -77.87 89.42
C SER A 230 -22.41 -79.22 89.46
N LYS A 231 -23.01 -79.65 88.33
CA LYS A 231 -23.66 -80.97 88.21
C LYS A 231 -22.67 -82.13 88.43
N MET A 232 -21.44 -82.04 87.91
CA MET A 232 -20.40 -83.03 88.13
C MET A 232 -19.93 -83.10 89.60
N ILE A 233 -19.84 -81.95 90.28
CA ILE A 233 -19.52 -81.90 91.73
C ILE A 233 -20.63 -82.58 92.54
N GLU A 234 -21.89 -82.33 92.19
CA GLU A 234 -23.05 -82.95 92.84
C GLU A 234 -23.08 -84.47 92.64
N GLN A 235 -22.76 -84.96 91.44
CA GLN A 235 -22.59 -86.38 91.18
C GLN A 235 -21.49 -87.01 92.04
N LYS A 236 -20.33 -86.36 92.14
CA LYS A 236 -19.19 -86.83 92.96
C LYS A 236 -19.50 -86.86 94.46
N LYS A 237 -20.39 -85.97 94.94
CA LYS A 237 -20.75 -85.91 96.36
C LYS A 237 -21.77 -86.98 96.76
N ASN A 238 -22.60 -87.42 95.82
CA ASN A 238 -23.73 -88.33 96.06
C ASN A 238 -23.53 -89.75 95.46
N ASP A 239 -22.34 -90.08 94.94
CA ASP A 239 -22.01 -91.36 94.27
C ASP A 239 -23.05 -91.79 93.22
N LEU A 240 -23.55 -90.82 92.44
CA LEU A 240 -24.55 -91.05 91.40
C LEU A 240 -23.94 -91.65 90.14
N PRO A 241 -24.68 -92.48 89.37
CA PRO A 241 -24.23 -93.03 88.08
C PRO A 241 -23.96 -91.93 87.04
N ALA A 242 -23.13 -92.25 86.05
CA ALA A 242 -22.73 -91.31 84.99
C ALA A 242 -23.95 -90.76 84.23
N ILE A 243 -23.95 -89.44 83.98
CA ILE A 243 -24.95 -88.78 83.12
C ILE A 243 -24.28 -88.32 81.84
N ASP A 244 -25.03 -88.36 80.74
CA ASP A 244 -24.66 -87.67 79.51
C ASP A 244 -25.07 -86.20 79.62
N PHE A 245 -24.18 -85.29 79.24
CA PHE A 245 -24.44 -83.85 79.27
C PHE A 245 -24.96 -83.32 77.93
N GLU A 246 -24.94 -84.15 76.88
CA GLU A 246 -25.59 -83.83 75.62
C GLU A 246 -27.07 -84.21 75.71
N SER A 247 -27.91 -83.20 75.90
CA SER A 247 -29.36 -83.38 75.77
C SER A 247 -29.70 -83.60 74.30
N ASN A 248 -30.17 -84.81 73.99
CA ASN A 248 -30.87 -85.16 72.75
C ASN A 248 -32.34 -84.65 72.74
N GLU A 249 -32.65 -83.66 73.58
CA GLU A 249 -33.93 -82.94 73.61
C GLU A 249 -33.78 -81.63 72.83
N ASP A 250 -33.74 -81.76 71.50
CA ASP A 250 -34.19 -80.69 70.61
C ASP A 250 -35.65 -80.99 70.24
N SER A 251 -36.54 -80.89 71.24
CA SER A 251 -37.98 -80.94 71.01
C SER A 251 -38.43 -79.61 70.40
N LEU A 252 -38.41 -79.57 69.07
CA LEU A 252 -39.10 -78.56 68.26
C LEU A 252 -40.63 -78.70 68.37
N ASP A 253 -41.18 -78.73 69.59
CA ASP A 253 -42.62 -78.87 69.89
C ASP A 253 -43.28 -77.51 70.21
N GLY A 254 -42.82 -76.44 69.54
CA GLY A 254 -43.28 -75.07 69.84
C GLY A 254 -43.11 -74.07 68.70
N PHE A 255 -42.91 -74.52 67.46
CA PHE A 255 -42.89 -73.64 66.30
C PHE A 255 -44.25 -73.71 65.58
N ASP A 256 -45.15 -72.82 65.99
CA ASP A 256 -46.39 -72.53 65.26
C ASP A 256 -46.05 -71.78 63.96
N MET A 257 -46.28 -72.44 62.84
CA MET A 257 -46.19 -71.89 61.48
C MET A 257 -47.47 -71.13 61.13
N ALA A 258 -47.70 -69.96 61.71
CA ALA A 258 -48.88 -69.18 61.38
C ALA A 258 -48.69 -67.66 61.43
N GLU A 259 -47.50 -67.13 61.17
CA GLU A 259 -47.38 -65.69 60.90
C GLU A 259 -46.07 -65.42 60.14
N PHE A 260 -46.05 -65.56 58.82
CA PHE A 260 -45.33 -64.68 57.88
C PHE A 260 -45.36 -65.25 56.46
N ASP A 261 -46.32 -64.78 55.67
CA ASP A 261 -46.19 -64.60 54.21
C ASP A 261 -47.09 -63.39 53.82
N PRO A 262 -46.83 -62.68 52.71
CA PRO A 262 -46.33 -61.31 52.76
C PRO A 262 -47.35 -60.26 52.31
N ARG A 263 -47.07 -58.98 52.57
CA ARG A 263 -47.66 -57.84 51.83
C ARG A 263 -46.56 -57.08 51.11
#